data_AF-A0AAE7C0Q6-F1
#
_entry.id   AF-A0AAE7C0Q6-F1
#
_cell.length_a   1.000
_cell.length_b   1.000
_cell.length_c   1.000
_cell.angle_alpha   90.00
_cell.angle_beta   90.00
_cell.angle_gamma   90.00
#
_symmetry.space_group_name_H-M   'P 1'
#
loop_
_entity.id
_entity.type
_entity.pdbx_description
1 polymer ?
#
loop_
_entity_poly.entity_id
_entity_poly.type
_entity_poly.pdbx_seq_one_letter_code
_entity_poly.pdbx_strand_id
1 'polypeptide(L)'
;MEKKFILKDRDYKENNIALTLVKKEERDVCTVYNLMISYDNSNVSKEIALFEEDILLMNTYKLDSTLNFLYFTEPDLSFTIIDLEDGILVYINLDSGIEYSNIATDSGLSIRLNLTYESFTRFLSSITL
;
A
#
# COMPACT_ATOMS: atom_id res chain seq x y z
N MET A 1 16.63 -3.19 14.63
CA MET A 1 16.01 -4.22 13.78
C MET A 1 15.12 -3.47 12.81
N GLU A 2 15.30 -3.62 11.50
CA GLU A 2 14.44 -2.94 10.52
C GLU A 2 12.99 -3.38 10.72
N LYS A 3 12.07 -2.42 10.87
CA LYS A 3 10.65 -2.72 11.04
C LYS A 3 10.05 -3.03 9.67
N LYS A 4 9.64 -4.27 9.47
CA LYS A 4 9.11 -4.80 8.21
C LYS A 4 7.64 -5.15 8.35
N PHE A 5 6.83 -4.67 7.43
CA PHE A 5 5.40 -4.94 7.32
C PHE A 5 5.11 -5.63 6.01
N ILE A 6 4.25 -6.64 6.03
CA ILE A 6 3.96 -7.46 4.84
C ILE A 6 2.46 -7.71 4.77
N LEU A 7 1.86 -7.36 3.63
CA LEU A 7 0.51 -7.74 3.24
C LEU A 7 0.61 -8.75 2.10
N LYS A 8 0.08 -9.95 2.33
CA LYS A 8 0.15 -11.06 1.38
C LYS A 8 -1.22 -11.32 0.80
N ASP A 9 -1.29 -11.59 -0.49
CA ASP A 9 -2.49 -12.12 -1.13
C ASP A 9 -2.94 -13.42 -0.43
N ARG A 10 -4.25 -13.68 -0.45
CA ARG A 10 -4.88 -14.90 0.11
C ARG A 10 -4.20 -16.18 -0.39
N ASP A 11 -3.84 -16.19 -1.67
CA ASP A 11 -3.22 -17.33 -2.35
C ASP A 11 -1.71 -17.08 -2.61
N TYR A 12 -1.04 -16.34 -1.72
CA TYR A 12 0.39 -15.99 -1.83
C TYR A 12 1.31 -17.17 -2.15
N LYS A 13 1.00 -18.38 -1.67
CA LYS A 13 1.80 -19.58 -1.96
C LYS A 13 1.80 -19.95 -3.46
N GLU A 14 0.74 -19.58 -4.16
CA GLU A 14 0.49 -19.93 -5.56
C GLU A 14 0.86 -18.78 -6.51
N ASN A 15 0.73 -17.51 -6.08
CA ASN A 15 0.94 -16.33 -6.94
C ASN A 15 2.11 -15.41 -6.52
N ASN A 16 2.68 -15.60 -5.33
CA ASN A 16 3.73 -14.76 -4.75
C ASN A 16 3.41 -13.26 -4.75
N ILE A 17 2.13 -12.86 -4.66
CA ILE A 17 1.73 -11.46 -4.63
C ILE A 17 1.74 -10.92 -3.20
N ALA A 18 2.61 -9.93 -2.94
CA ALA A 18 2.68 -9.28 -1.64
C ALA A 18 3.17 -7.83 -1.74
N LEU A 19 2.64 -6.98 -0.87
CA LEU A 19 3.19 -5.67 -0.56
C LEU A 19 4.06 -5.78 0.69
N THR A 20 5.27 -5.25 0.59
CA THR A 20 6.21 -5.15 1.70
C THR A 20 6.59 -3.70 1.90
N LEU A 21 6.53 -3.21 3.14
CA LEU A 21 7.08 -1.93 3.55
C LEU A 21 8.22 -2.19 4.55
N VAL A 22 9.39 -1.65 4.29
CA VAL A 22 10.53 -1.67 5.21
C VAL A 22 10.82 -0.24 5.65
N LYS A 23 10.65 0.04 6.94
CA LYS A 23 10.95 1.37 7.51
C LYS A 23 12.45 1.65 7.34
N LYS A 24 12.77 2.75 6.68
CA LYS A 24 14.15 3.18 6.39
C LYS A 24 14.62 4.22 7.40
N GLU A 25 13.92 5.34 7.49
CA GLU A 25 14.26 6.45 8.39
C GLU A 25 13.03 7.28 8.76
N GLU A 26 13.07 7.89 9.95
CA GLU A 26 12.15 8.97 10.33
C GLU A 26 12.81 10.31 9.98
N ARG A 27 12.05 11.21 9.35
CA ARG A 27 12.41 12.60 9.07
C ARG A 27 11.49 13.53 9.87
N ASP A 28 11.79 14.82 9.88
CA ASP A 28 11.05 15.83 10.66
C ASP A 28 9.54 15.85 10.37
N VAL A 29 9.13 15.50 9.14
CA VAL A 29 7.73 15.60 8.68
C VAL A 29 7.14 14.30 8.14
N CYS A 30 7.94 13.24 7.97
CA CYS A 30 7.48 11.99 7.39
C CYS A 30 8.37 10.81 7.77
N THR A 31 7.85 9.59 7.63
CA THR A 31 8.63 8.36 7.72
C THR A 31 8.83 7.79 6.31
N VAL A 32 10.08 7.47 5.98
CA VAL A 32 10.47 6.92 4.67
C VAL A 32 10.45 5.40 4.72
N TYR A 33 9.82 4.79 3.73
CA TYR A 33 9.75 3.34 3.57
C TYR A 33 10.29 2.92 2.22
N ASN A 34 11.01 1.79 2.20
CA ASN A 34 11.20 1.03 0.99
C ASN A 34 9.94 0.17 0.77
N LEU A 35 9.16 0.54 -0.23
CA LEU A 35 8.05 -0.24 -0.74
C LEU A 35 8.57 -1.27 -1.74
N MET A 36 8.08 -2.49 -1.63
CA MET A 36 8.33 -3.56 -2.58
C MET A 36 7.04 -4.33 -2.84
N ILE A 37 6.68 -4.49 -4.10
CA ILE A 37 5.57 -5.35 -4.52
C ILE A 37 6.15 -6.54 -5.27
N SER A 38 5.87 -7.75 -4.78
CA SER A 38 6.17 -8.98 -5.49
C SER A 38 4.97 -9.42 -6.33
N TYR A 39 5.24 -9.95 -7.52
CA TYR A 39 4.25 -10.53 -8.42
C TYR A 39 4.93 -11.62 -9.26
N ASP A 40 4.46 -12.86 -9.17
CA ASP A 40 5.10 -14.03 -9.77
C ASP A 40 6.59 -14.13 -9.38
N ASN A 41 7.49 -13.96 -10.35
CA ASN A 41 8.95 -13.97 -10.17
C ASN A 41 9.58 -12.58 -10.30
N SER A 42 8.76 -11.53 -10.30
CA SER A 42 9.18 -10.13 -10.46
C SER A 42 8.92 -9.33 -9.19
N ASN A 43 9.73 -8.29 -8.99
CA ASN A 43 9.53 -7.32 -7.93
C ASN A 43 9.63 -5.92 -8.51
N VAL A 44 8.79 -5.02 -7.99
CA VAL A 44 8.90 -3.58 -8.20
C VAL A 44 9.17 -2.96 -6.85
N SER A 45 10.16 -2.07 -6.78
CA SER A 45 10.54 -1.41 -5.54
C SER A 45 10.62 0.10 -5.75
N LYS A 46 10.12 0.84 -4.76
CA LYS A 46 10.10 2.30 -4.77
C LYS A 46 10.30 2.82 -3.34
N GLU A 47 10.94 3.96 -3.19
CA GLU A 47 10.96 4.68 -1.92
C GLU A 47 9.70 5.56 -1.83
N ILE A 48 8.96 5.47 -0.73
CA ILE A 48 7.80 6.30 -0.46
C ILE A 48 7.95 7.03 0.87
N ALA A 49 7.34 8.20 0.97
CA ALA A 49 7.18 8.93 2.22
C ALA A 49 5.74 8.80 2.72
N LEU A 50 5.57 8.52 4.01
CA LEU A 50 4.27 8.55 4.67
C LEU A 50 4.30 9.62 5.75
N PHE A 51 3.35 10.54 5.69
CA PHE A 51 3.19 11.63 6.63
C PHE A 51 2.35 11.17 7.83
N GLU A 52 2.34 11.98 8.89
CA GLU A 52 1.54 11.66 10.09
C GLU A 52 0.04 11.53 9.74
N GLU A 53 -0.47 12.39 8.85
CA GLU A 53 -1.85 12.30 8.38
C GLU A 53 -2.14 11.00 7.61
N ASP A 54 -1.18 10.50 6.82
CA ASP A 54 -1.32 9.24 6.09
C ASP A 54 -1.43 8.07 7.05
N ILE A 55 -0.59 8.07 8.10
CA ILE A 55 -0.59 7.03 9.13
C ILE A 55 -1.89 7.08 9.94
N LEU A 56 -2.38 8.27 10.28
CA LEU A 56 -3.66 8.44 10.97
C LEU A 56 -4.83 7.95 10.10
N LEU A 57 -4.82 8.29 8.80
CA LEU A 57 -5.81 7.84 7.83
C LEU A 57 -5.84 6.31 7.74
N MET A 58 -4.68 5.66 7.62
CA MET A 58 -4.58 4.19 7.61
C MET A 58 -5.08 3.56 8.91
N ASN A 59 -4.74 4.14 10.07
CA ASN A 59 -5.14 3.63 11.39
C ASN A 59 -6.65 3.73 11.65
N THR A 60 -7.31 4.68 10.99
CA THR A 60 -8.75 4.96 11.19
C THR A 60 -9.62 4.46 10.04
N TYR A 61 -9.00 3.83 9.02
CA TYR A 61 -9.67 3.33 7.83
C TYR A 61 -10.82 2.37 8.16
N LYS A 62 -11.96 2.58 7.51
CA LYS A 62 -13.13 1.70 7.54
C LYS A 62 -13.74 1.62 6.15
N LEU A 63 -14.30 0.46 5.81
CA LEU A 63 -15.17 0.34 4.65
C LEU A 63 -16.47 1.11 4.91
N ASP A 64 -16.82 2.03 4.02
CA ASP A 64 -18.07 2.79 4.08
C ASP A 64 -18.98 2.55 2.87
N SER A 65 -18.45 1.90 1.83
CA SER A 65 -19.11 1.68 0.55
C SER A 65 -18.55 0.44 -0.17
N THR A 66 -19.17 0.04 -1.27
CA THR A 66 -18.66 -1.08 -2.09
C THR A 66 -17.33 -0.75 -2.76
N LEU A 67 -17.07 0.52 -3.07
CA LEU A 67 -15.85 0.99 -3.73
C LEU A 67 -15.27 2.15 -2.92
N ASN A 68 -14.09 1.92 -2.35
CA ASN A 68 -13.41 2.86 -1.47
C ASN A 68 -12.04 3.20 -2.07
N PHE A 69 -11.54 4.38 -1.73
CA PHE A 69 -10.23 4.85 -2.17
C PHE A 69 -9.43 5.33 -0.96
N LEU A 70 -8.15 4.99 -0.93
CA LEU A 70 -7.20 5.52 0.05
C LEU A 70 -6.09 6.26 -0.70
N TYR A 71 -6.09 7.57 -0.58
CA TYR A 71 -5.08 8.46 -1.15
C TYR A 71 -4.20 9.01 -0.03
N PHE A 72 -2.92 9.18 -0.34
CA PHE A 72 -1.92 9.72 0.59
C PHE A 72 -1.48 11.11 0.16
N THR A 73 -0.79 11.82 1.06
CA THR A 73 -0.26 13.17 0.82
C THR A 73 0.64 13.19 -0.43
N GLU A 74 1.52 12.21 -0.57
CA GLU A 74 2.26 11.99 -1.81
C GLU A 74 1.49 11.02 -2.72
N PRO A 75 1.31 11.34 -4.02
CA PRO A 75 0.52 10.51 -4.93
C PRO A 75 1.27 9.25 -5.41
N ASP A 76 2.43 8.95 -4.83
CA ASP A 76 3.28 7.81 -5.17
C ASP A 76 2.60 6.46 -4.97
N LEU A 77 1.64 6.41 -4.04
CA LEU A 77 0.90 5.23 -3.65
C LEU A 77 -0.56 5.60 -3.46
N SER A 78 -1.47 4.73 -3.90
CA SER A 78 -2.85 4.75 -3.45
C SER A 78 -3.42 3.35 -3.43
N PHE A 79 -4.54 3.18 -2.73
CA PHE A 79 -5.29 1.94 -2.74
C PHE A 79 -6.69 2.15 -3.30
N THR A 80 -7.12 1.24 -4.19
CA THR A 80 -8.52 1.08 -4.54
C THR A 80 -9.04 -0.20 -3.90
N ILE A 81 -10.07 -0.09 -3.08
CA ILE A 81 -10.61 -1.20 -2.29
C ILE A 81 -12.04 -1.48 -2.73
N ILE A 82 -12.29 -2.71 -3.17
CA ILE A 82 -13.63 -3.18 -3.51
C ILE A 82 -14.08 -4.18 -2.44
N ASP A 83 -15.19 -3.87 -1.77
CA ASP A 83 -15.83 -4.77 -0.82
C ASP A 83 -16.58 -5.87 -1.57
N LEU A 84 -16.34 -7.12 -1.18
CA LEU A 84 -16.92 -8.33 -1.78
C LEU A 84 -17.58 -9.16 -0.68
N GLU A 85 -18.54 -10.01 -1.03
CA GLU A 85 -19.21 -10.87 -0.04
C GLU A 85 -18.22 -11.72 0.79
N ASP A 86 -17.17 -12.23 0.14
CA ASP A 86 -16.19 -13.14 0.75
C ASP A 86 -14.81 -12.49 1.01
N GLY A 87 -14.73 -11.16 1.15
CA GLY A 87 -13.49 -10.46 1.48
C GLY A 87 -13.36 -9.11 0.79
N ILE A 88 -12.13 -8.70 0.50
CA ILE A 88 -11.89 -7.45 -0.23
C ILE A 88 -10.91 -7.68 -1.37
N LEU A 89 -11.09 -6.89 -2.42
CA LEU A 89 -10.11 -6.72 -3.48
C LEU A 89 -9.37 -5.42 -3.25
N VAL A 90 -8.05 -5.46 -3.14
CA VAL A 90 -7.22 -4.25 -3.00
C VAL A 90 -6.32 -4.14 -4.22
N TYR A 91 -6.47 -3.05 -4.96
CA TYR A 91 -5.49 -2.62 -5.94
C TYR A 91 -4.48 -1.68 -5.27
N ILE A 92 -3.21 -2.00 -5.43
CA ILE A 92 -2.08 -1.18 -5.01
C ILE A 92 -1.63 -0.41 -6.24
N ASN A 93 -1.85 0.89 -6.25
CA ASN A 93 -1.56 1.74 -7.40
C ASN A 93 -0.29 2.54 -7.13
N LEU A 94 0.65 2.51 -8.07
CA LEU A 94 1.87 3.31 -8.06
C LEU A 94 1.82 4.32 -9.20
N ASP A 95 1.97 5.61 -8.89
CA ASP A 95 2.09 6.64 -9.92
C ASP A 95 3.50 6.64 -10.54
N SER A 96 3.56 6.61 -11.88
CA SER A 96 4.80 6.63 -12.65
C SER A 96 5.25 8.04 -13.02
N GLY A 97 4.35 9.01 -13.02
CA GLY A 97 4.62 10.40 -13.35
C GLY A 97 5.51 11.10 -12.34
N ILE A 98 5.36 10.77 -11.04
CA ILE A 98 6.21 11.32 -9.97
C ILE A 98 7.67 10.92 -10.18
N GLU A 99 7.94 9.65 -10.49
CA GLU A 99 9.32 9.21 -10.72
C GLU A 99 9.91 9.77 -12.00
N TYR A 100 9.13 9.83 -13.08
CA TYR A 100 9.64 10.22 -14.39
C TYR A 100 9.79 11.74 -14.56
N SER A 101 8.85 12.50 -14.01
CA SER A 101 8.71 13.93 -14.29
C SER A 101 8.33 14.78 -13.08
N ASN A 102 8.23 14.19 -11.88
CA ASN A 102 7.76 14.86 -10.67
C ASN A 102 6.37 15.50 -10.84
N ILE A 103 5.49 14.83 -11.58
CA ILE A 103 4.11 15.25 -11.84
C ILE A 103 3.19 14.07 -11.54
N ALA A 104 2.14 14.30 -10.75
CA ALA A 104 1.09 13.31 -10.55
C ALA A 104 0.35 13.08 -11.87
N THR A 105 0.37 11.84 -12.37
CA THR A 105 -0.30 11.45 -13.63
C THR A 105 -1.49 10.54 -13.42
N ASP A 106 -1.70 10.09 -12.18
CA ASP A 106 -2.64 9.04 -11.78
C ASP A 106 -2.51 7.76 -12.62
N SER A 107 -1.34 7.58 -13.24
CA SER A 107 -1.07 6.56 -14.24
C SER A 107 0.17 5.78 -13.84
N GLY A 108 0.07 4.46 -13.88
CA GLY A 108 1.20 3.59 -13.59
C GLY A 108 0.79 2.15 -13.31
N LEU A 109 1.57 1.49 -12.46
CA LEU A 109 1.39 0.08 -12.15
C LEU A 109 0.26 -0.10 -11.13
N SER A 110 -0.62 -1.06 -11.37
CA SER A 110 -1.60 -1.51 -10.38
C SER A 110 -1.50 -3.01 -10.17
N ILE A 111 -1.33 -3.43 -8.92
CA ILE A 111 -1.26 -4.84 -8.53
C ILE A 111 -2.46 -5.18 -7.64
N ARG A 112 -3.14 -6.27 -7.98
CA ARG A 112 -4.38 -6.71 -7.34
C ARG A 112 -4.12 -7.79 -6.30
N LEU A 113 -4.64 -7.60 -5.10
CA LEU A 113 -4.63 -8.59 -4.01
C LEU A 113 -6.07 -8.93 -3.61
N ASN A 114 -6.34 -10.21 -3.40
CA ASN A 114 -7.52 -10.72 -2.72
C ASN A 114 -7.18 -10.92 -1.24
N LEU A 115 -7.93 -10.28 -0.35
CA LEU A 115 -7.62 -10.22 1.07
C LEU A 115 -8.87 -10.46 1.91
N THR A 116 -8.68 -10.62 3.23
CA THR A 116 -9.76 -10.39 4.20
C THR A 116 -9.66 -8.96 4.69
N TYR A 117 -10.79 -8.33 5.03
CA TYR A 117 -10.81 -7.00 5.62
C TYR A 117 -9.94 -6.89 6.89
N GLU A 118 -9.97 -7.94 7.73
CA GLU A 118 -9.13 -8.04 8.92
C GLU A 118 -7.63 -8.04 8.60
N SER A 119 -7.21 -8.80 7.58
CA SER A 119 -5.78 -8.85 7.20
C SER A 119 -5.28 -7.50 6.70
N PHE A 120 -6.11 -6.78 5.93
CA PHE A 120 -5.79 -5.47 5.40
C PHE A 120 -5.72 -4.40 6.49
N THR A 121 -6.75 -4.29 7.34
CA THR A 121 -6.77 -3.31 8.45
C THR A 121 -5.69 -3.58 9.50
N ARG A 122 -5.35 -4.85 9.75
CA ARG A 122 -4.20 -5.19 10.59
C ARG A 122 -2.88 -4.74 9.97
N PHE A 123 -2.72 -4.88 8.66
CA PHE A 123 -1.55 -4.36 7.97
C PHE A 123 -1.47 -2.83 8.08
N LEU A 124 -2.55 -2.12 7.75
CA LEU A 124 -2.63 -0.67 7.86
C LEU A 124 -2.27 -0.18 9.28
N SER A 125 -2.88 -0.80 10.30
CA SER A 125 -2.66 -0.41 11.71
C SER A 125 -1.31 -0.81 12.29
N SER A 126 -0.56 -1.68 11.59
CA SER A 126 0.80 -2.03 12.02
C SER A 126 1.83 -0.96 11.65
N ILE A 127 1.53 -0.16 10.62
CA ILE A 127 2.38 0.94 10.16
C ILE A 127 2.28 2.07 11.19
N THR A 128 3.42 2.40 11.79
CA THR A 128 3.53 3.47 12.78
C THR A 128 4.64 4.41 12.38
N LEU A 129 4.59 5.64 12.89
CA LEU A 129 5.69 6.61 12.79
C LEU A 129 7.02 5.97 13.15
#